data_AF-A0A7X8IWZ6-F1
#
_entry.id   AF-A0A7X8IWZ6-F1
#
_cell.length_a   1.000
_cell.length_b   1.000
_cell.length_c   1.000
_cell.angle_alpha   90.00
_cell.angle_beta   90.00
_cell.angle_gamma   90.00
#
_symmetry.space_group_name_H-M   'P 1'
#
loop_
_entity.id
_entity.type
_entity.pdbx_description
1 polymer ?
#
loop_
_entity_poly.entity_id
_entity_poly.type
_entity_poly.pdbx_seq_one_letter_code
_entity_poly.pdbx_strand_id
1 'polypeptide(L)'
;MNFLKKLKETCIAVLPISAVVILLALTITPLEGALLVKFLFGTVWIILGLTIFLTGCDIGIMPAGSFLGAALTVRRNLPLLLASGLLIGVLITIAEPSLLILGQQAEKTTGNVSAMTLVYWVSAGVGLFLVLGLARTVFQIPFRLIIIAG
;
A
#
# COMPACT_ATOMS: atom_id res chain seq x y z
N MET A 1 -16.86 5.21 16.33
CA MET A 1 -15.61 5.91 15.94
C MET A 1 -14.63 5.70 17.07
N ASN A 2 -13.86 4.61 17.03
CA ASN A 2 -13.04 4.22 18.18
C ASN A 2 -11.58 4.48 17.81
N PHE A 3 -11.09 5.67 18.13
CA PHE A 3 -9.66 6.01 18.03
C PHE A 3 -8.78 4.92 18.67
N LEU A 4 -9.24 4.35 19.79
CA LEU A 4 -8.62 3.18 20.45
C LEU A 4 -8.50 1.95 19.55
N LYS A 5 -9.47 1.72 18.66
CA LYS A 5 -9.42 0.63 17.67
C LYS A 5 -8.34 0.91 16.63
N LYS A 6 -8.27 2.14 16.10
CA LYS A 6 -7.22 2.54 15.16
C LYS A 6 -5.83 2.46 15.77
N LEU A 7 -5.68 2.92 17.01
CA LEU A 7 -4.44 2.80 17.75
C LEU A 7 -4.03 1.33 17.90
N LYS A 8 -4.97 0.44 18.23
CA LYS A 8 -4.71 -1.01 18.28
C LYS A 8 -4.29 -1.56 16.92
N GLU A 9 -4.97 -1.21 15.83
CA GLU A 9 -4.62 -1.63 14.46
C GLU A 9 -3.21 -1.16 14.09
N THR A 10 -2.88 0.11 14.34
CA THR A 10 -1.55 0.67 14.08
C THR A 10 -0.47 0.01 14.94
N CYS A 11 -0.73 -0.24 16.22
CA CYS A 11 0.20 -0.98 17.08
C CYS A 11 0.47 -2.38 16.55
N ILE A 12 -0.57 -3.13 16.16
CA ILE A 12 -0.42 -4.49 15.61
C ILE A 12 0.35 -4.47 14.28
N ALA A 13 0.26 -3.41 13.48
CA ALA A 13 1.02 -3.27 12.24
C ALA A 13 2.50 -2.92 12.50
N VAL A 14 2.79 -2.02 13.44
CA VAL A 14 4.14 -1.48 13.65
C VAL A 14 4.98 -2.34 14.61
N LEU A 15 4.38 -2.84 15.69
CA LEU A 15 5.13 -3.59 16.72
C LEU A 15 5.87 -4.84 16.19
N PRO A 16 5.31 -5.66 15.28
CA PRO A 16 6.05 -6.80 14.72
C PRO A 16 7.31 -6.36 13.97
N ILE A 17 7.21 -5.28 13.20
CA ILE A 17 8.35 -4.73 12.45
C ILE A 17 9.41 -4.22 13.44
N SER A 18 8.99 -3.45 14.45
CA SER A 18 9.90 -2.96 15.49
C SER A 18 10.55 -4.10 16.29
N ALA A 19 9.81 -5.18 16.56
CA ALA A 19 10.34 -6.35 17.26
C ALA A 19 11.43 -7.05 16.43
N VAL A 20 11.21 -7.23 15.12
CA VAL A 20 12.25 -7.77 14.22
C VAL A 20 13.48 -6.87 14.22
N VAL A 21 13.31 -5.55 14.14
CA VAL A 21 14.44 -4.60 14.18
C VAL A 21 15.23 -4.71 15.49
N ILE A 22 14.54 -4.79 16.64
CA ILE A 22 15.21 -4.94 17.95
C ILE A 22 15.96 -6.27 18.03
N LEU A 23 15.37 -7.37 17.53
CA LEU A 23 16.02 -8.68 17.52
C LEU A 23 17.31 -8.64 16.68
N LEU A 24 17.25 -8.08 15.47
CA LEU A 24 18.41 -7.93 14.59
C LEU A 24 19.47 -6.98 15.18
N ALA A 25 19.03 -5.92 15.85
CA ALA A 25 19.89 -4.95 16.53
C ALA A 25 20.66 -5.54 17.73
N LEU A 26 20.15 -6.61 18.34
CA LEU A 26 20.82 -7.29 19.46
C LEU A 26 21.69 -8.48 19.01
N THR A 27 21.42 -9.05 17.83
CA THR A 27 22.06 -10.31 17.39
C THR A 27 23.05 -10.13 16.25
N ILE A 28 22.66 -9.49 15.15
CA ILE A 28 23.46 -9.44 13.90
C ILE A 28 24.25 -8.14 13.80
N THR A 29 23.62 -7.02 14.15
CA THR A 29 24.23 -5.68 14.05
C THR A 29 24.04 -4.95 15.37
N PRO A 30 24.95 -5.16 16.35
CA PRO A 30 24.86 -4.50 17.65
C PRO A 30 24.83 -2.99 17.47
N LEU A 31 23.66 -2.39 17.73
CA LEU A 31 23.47 -0.94 17.64
C LEU A 31 23.97 -0.27 18.92
N GLU A 32 24.56 0.92 18.76
CA GLU A 32 24.89 1.78 19.90
C GLU A 32 23.60 2.10 20.69
N GLY A 33 23.67 2.05 22.03
CA GLY A 33 22.50 2.24 22.88
C GLY A 33 21.76 3.56 22.62
N ALA A 34 22.48 4.62 22.24
CA ALA A 34 21.90 5.89 21.85
C ALA A 34 21.02 5.81 20.59
N LEU A 35 21.39 4.98 19.60
CA LEU A 35 20.61 4.79 18.38
C LEU A 35 19.34 3.95 18.64
N LEU A 36 19.45 2.95 19.51
CA LEU A 36 18.33 2.09 19.91
C LEU A 36 17.25 2.90 20.64
N VAL A 37 17.65 3.79 21.55
CA VAL A 37 16.72 4.70 22.24
C VAL A 37 16.01 5.62 21.23
N LYS A 38 16.74 6.22 20.29
CA LYS A 38 16.14 7.05 19.22
C LYS A 38 15.12 6.27 18.38
N PHE A 39 15.43 5.01 18.05
CA PHE A 39 14.51 4.13 17.31
C PHE A 39 13.23 3.83 18.09
N LEU A 40 13.32 3.55 19.40
CA LEU A 40 12.15 3.31 20.25
C LEU A 40 11.26 4.55 20.35
N PHE A 41 11.85 5.73 20.58
CA PHE A 41 11.09 6.98 20.56
C PHE A 41 10.45 7.24 19.20
N GLY A 42 11.18 7.04 18.11
CA GLY A 42 10.64 7.16 16.74
C GLY A 42 9.48 6.21 16.48
N THR A 43 9.56 4.97 16.97
CA THR A 43 8.48 3.98 16.87
C THR A 43 7.21 4.47 17.55
N VAL A 44 7.31 5.03 18.77
CA VAL A 44 6.16 5.60 19.48
C VAL A 44 5.55 6.77 18.70
N TRP A 45 6.38 7.68 18.18
CA TRP A 45 5.92 8.81 17.37
C TRP A 45 5.25 8.38 16.07
N ILE A 46 5.77 7.36 15.38
CA ILE A 46 5.16 6.80 14.17
C ILE A 46 3.80 6.19 14.49
N ILE A 47 3.66 5.44 15.59
CA ILE A 47 2.37 4.86 15.99
C ILE A 47 1.34 5.96 16.23
N LEU A 48 1.69 7.01 16.99
CA LEU A 48 0.78 8.12 17.26
C LEU A 48 0.43 8.89 15.97
N GLY A 49 1.44 9.24 15.17
CA GLY A 49 1.28 9.97 13.92
C GLY A 49 0.42 9.23 12.91
N LEU A 50 0.70 7.94 12.67
CA LEU A 50 -0.11 7.09 11.79
C LEU A 50 -1.53 6.91 12.32
N THR A 51 -1.73 6.77 13.64
CA THR A 51 -3.08 6.66 14.20
C THR A 51 -3.92 7.91 13.91
N ILE A 52 -3.34 9.09 14.12
CA ILE A 52 -4.01 10.37 13.83
C ILE A 52 -4.26 10.51 12.34
N PHE A 53 -3.25 10.24 11.51
CA PHE A 53 -3.34 10.31 10.04
C PHE A 53 -4.44 9.40 9.49
N LEU A 54 -4.44 8.11 9.86
CA LEU A 54 -5.43 7.15 9.41
C LEU A 54 -6.84 7.50 9.89
N THR A 55 -6.98 8.01 11.12
CA THR A 55 -8.27 8.50 11.62
C THR A 55 -8.76 9.70 10.80
N GLY A 56 -7.86 10.63 10.44
CA GLY A 56 -8.18 11.75 9.55
C GLY A 56 -8.57 11.30 8.15
N CYS A 57 -7.87 10.32 7.58
CA CYS A 57 -8.18 9.73 6.28
C CYS A 57 -9.56 9.05 6.27
N ASP A 58 -9.92 8.32 7.32
CA ASP A 58 -11.23 7.67 7.46
C ASP A 58 -12.40 8.68 7.47
N ILE A 59 -12.17 9.87 8.03
CA ILE A 59 -13.20 10.92 8.15
C ILE A 59 -13.26 11.79 6.89
N GLY A 60 -12.11 12.09 6.28
CA GLY A 60 -12.02 13.02 5.14
C GLY A 60 -11.93 12.32 3.79
N ILE A 61 -10.82 11.61 3.56
CA ILE A 61 -10.44 11.12 2.23
C ILE A 61 -11.27 9.90 1.81
N MET A 62 -11.50 8.95 2.72
CA MET A 62 -12.26 7.72 2.42
C MET A 62 -13.70 7.99 1.96
N PRO A 63 -14.49 8.83 2.65
CA PRO A 63 -15.82 9.18 2.19
C PRO A 63 -15.79 9.86 0.81
N ALA A 64 -14.87 10.81 0.59
CA ALA A 64 -14.71 11.47 -0.70
C ALA A 64 -14.40 10.47 -1.83
N GLY A 65 -13.48 9.52 -1.60
CA GLY A 65 -13.18 8.45 -2.55
C GLY A 65 -14.40 7.57 -2.84
N SER A 66 -15.20 7.24 -1.82
CA SER A 66 -16.42 6.43 -1.99
C SER A 66 -17.49 7.14 -2.82
N PHE A 67 -17.69 8.46 -2.60
CA PHE A 67 -18.63 9.26 -3.39
C PHE A 67 -18.19 9.38 -4.85
N LEU A 68 -16.90 9.62 -5.10
CA LEU A 68 -16.32 9.65 -6.44
C LEU A 68 -16.49 8.30 -7.16
N GLY A 69 -16.17 7.19 -6.46
CA GLY A 69 -16.36 5.83 -6.99
C GLY A 69 -17.82 5.53 -7.32
N ALA A 70 -18.75 5.88 -6.42
CA ALA A 70 -20.18 5.70 -6.65
C ALA A 70 -20.66 6.49 -7.88
N ALA A 71 -20.26 7.76 -8.02
CA ALA A 71 -20.61 8.59 -9.16
C ALA A 71 -20.14 8.00 -10.51
N LEU A 72 -18.96 7.36 -10.54
CA LEU A 72 -18.44 6.67 -11.72
C LEU A 72 -19.29 5.44 -12.10
N THR A 73 -19.77 4.69 -11.10
CA THR A 73 -20.62 3.50 -11.34
C THR A 73 -22.04 3.84 -11.79
N VAL A 74 -22.63 4.95 -11.31
CA VAL A 74 -24.01 5.36 -11.65
C VAL A 74 -24.17 5.67 -13.15
N ARG A 75 -23.13 6.18 -13.81
CA ARG A 75 -23.13 6.48 -15.25
C ARG A 75 -23.27 5.25 -16.14
N ARG A 76 -23.17 4.02 -15.60
CA ARG A 76 -23.21 2.72 -16.33
C ARG A 76 -22.27 2.64 -17.54
N ASN A 77 -21.25 3.49 -17.60
CA ASN A 77 -20.29 3.55 -18.68
C ASN A 77 -19.08 2.67 -18.31
N LEU A 78 -19.10 1.42 -18.77
CA LEU A 78 -18.05 0.44 -18.50
C LEU A 78 -16.66 0.93 -18.95
N PRO A 79 -16.45 1.45 -20.18
CA PRO A 79 -15.17 2.02 -20.58
C PRO A 79 -14.64 3.08 -19.63
N LEU A 80 -15.50 4.00 -19.17
CA LEU A 80 -15.09 5.09 -18.27
C LEU A 80 -14.66 4.54 -16.89
N LEU A 81 -15.40 3.56 -16.36
CA LEU A 81 -15.08 2.91 -15.10
C LEU A 81 -13.74 2.17 -15.17
N LEU A 82 -13.53 1.41 -16.25
CA LEU A 82 -12.29 0.64 -16.43
C LEU A 82 -11.08 1.56 -16.68
N ALA A 83 -11.23 2.60 -17.51
CA ALA A 83 -10.17 3.56 -17.78
C ALA A 83 -9.77 4.37 -16.54
N SER A 84 -10.75 4.83 -15.75
CA SER A 84 -10.47 5.53 -14.49
C SER A 84 -9.81 4.62 -13.46
N GLY A 85 -10.27 3.37 -13.33
CA GLY A 85 -9.61 2.35 -12.50
C GLY A 85 -8.16 2.12 -12.91
N LEU A 86 -7.90 1.95 -14.22
CA LEU A 86 -6.55 1.77 -14.75
C LEU A 86 -5.65 2.96 -14.38
N LEU A 87 -6.10 4.18 -14.65
CA LEU A 87 -5.35 5.39 -14.36
C LEU A 87 -5.07 5.53 -12.87
N ILE A 88 -6.08 5.38 -12.02
CA ILE A 88 -5.92 5.50 -10.56
C ILE A 88 -4.96 4.41 -10.06
N GLY A 89 -5.09 3.17 -10.50
CA GLY A 89 -4.22 2.06 -10.09
C GLY A 89 -2.75 2.28 -10.49
N VAL A 90 -2.50 2.70 -11.73
CA VAL A 90 -1.15 3.03 -12.20
C VAL A 90 -0.58 4.21 -11.42
N LEU A 91 -1.35 5.29 -11.26
CA LEU A 91 -0.88 6.51 -10.58
C LEU A 91 -0.56 6.27 -9.11
N ILE A 92 -1.38 5.51 -8.38
CA ILE A 92 -1.11 5.18 -6.97
C ILE A 92 0.19 4.37 -6.86
N THR A 93 0.40 3.41 -7.77
CA THR A 93 1.60 2.56 -7.74
C THR A 93 2.86 3.34 -8.10
N ILE A 94 2.80 4.26 -9.06
CA ILE A 94 3.93 5.15 -9.41
C ILE A 94 4.24 6.11 -8.25
N ALA A 95 3.20 6.60 -7.56
CA ALA A 95 3.35 7.50 -6.42
C ALA A 95 3.92 6.82 -5.17
N GLU A 96 4.02 5.49 -5.13
CA GLU A 96 4.53 4.75 -3.99
C GLU A 96 6.08 4.83 -3.92
N PRO A 97 6.65 5.62 -2.97
CA PRO A 97 8.11 5.83 -2.93
C PRO A 97 8.87 4.55 -2.54
N SER A 98 8.23 3.65 -1.79
CA SER A 98 8.79 2.36 -1.39
C SER A 98 9.17 1.50 -2.59
N LEU A 99 8.37 1.55 -3.68
CA LEU A 99 8.65 0.82 -4.90
C LEU A 99 9.89 1.37 -5.63
N LEU A 100 10.07 2.69 -5.63
CA LEU A 100 11.27 3.32 -6.18
C LEU A 100 12.53 2.94 -5.39
N ILE A 101 12.45 2.92 -4.06
CA ILE A 101 13.57 2.50 -3.19
C ILE A 101 13.93 1.03 -3.45
N LEU A 102 12.93 0.16 -3.61
CA LEU A 102 13.15 -1.24 -3.98
C LEU A 102 13.82 -1.35 -5.36
N GLY A 103 13.36 -0.57 -6.34
CA GLY A 103 13.97 -0.48 -7.66
C GLY A 103 15.44 -0.05 -7.61
N GLN A 104 15.76 0.96 -6.81
CA GLN A 104 17.15 1.42 -6.60
C GLN A 104 18.01 0.34 -5.94
N GLN A 105 17.45 -0.45 -5.02
CA GLN A 105 18.18 -1.56 -4.41
C GLN A 105 18.45 -2.69 -5.41
N ALA A 106 17.47 -3.00 -6.27
CA ALA A 106 17.62 -3.98 -7.35
C ALA A 106 18.65 -3.53 -8.39
N GLU A 107 18.61 -2.25 -8.79
CA GLU A 107 19.56 -1.65 -9.73
C GLU A 107 21.01 -1.76 -9.22
N LYS A 108 21.25 -1.46 -7.92
CA LYS A 108 22.57 -1.61 -7.29
C LYS A 108 23.09 -3.05 -7.27
N THR A 109 22.21 -4.04 -7.25
CA THR A 109 22.59 -5.46 -7.09
C THR A 109 22.77 -6.16 -8.44
N THR A 110 21.91 -5.87 -9.43
CA THR A 110 21.89 -6.56 -10.72
C THR A 110 22.48 -5.74 -11.86
N GLY A 111 22.49 -4.40 -11.77
CA GLY A 111 23.08 -3.49 -12.77
C GLY A 111 22.36 -3.41 -14.13
N ASN A 112 21.47 -4.35 -14.44
CA ASN A 112 20.84 -4.48 -15.76
C ASN A 112 19.43 -3.85 -15.87
N VAL A 113 18.80 -3.50 -14.76
CA VAL A 113 17.43 -2.97 -14.73
C VAL A 113 17.42 -1.63 -14.00
N SER A 114 16.98 -0.57 -14.69
CA SER A 114 16.83 0.74 -14.07
C SER A 114 15.64 0.75 -13.10
N ALA A 115 15.77 1.49 -12.00
CA ALA A 115 14.70 1.62 -11.00
C ALA A 115 13.37 2.09 -11.62
N MET A 116 13.42 3.04 -12.57
CA MET A 116 12.22 3.57 -13.23
C MET A 116 11.56 2.55 -14.16
N THR A 117 12.36 1.73 -14.86
CA THR A 117 11.80 0.64 -15.68
C THR A 117 11.01 -0.34 -14.81
N LEU A 118 11.52 -0.69 -13.63
CA LEU A 118 10.82 -1.57 -12.69
C LEU A 118 9.49 -0.95 -12.22
N VAL A 119 9.50 0.33 -11.84
CA VAL A 119 8.29 1.05 -11.43
C VAL A 119 7.23 1.05 -12.53
N TYR A 120 7.60 1.30 -13.80
CA TYR A 120 6.66 1.30 -14.91
C TYR A 120 6.04 -0.08 -15.17
N TRP A 121 6.84 -1.15 -15.16
CA TRP A 121 6.32 -2.50 -15.38
C TRP A 121 5.41 -2.97 -14.25
N VAL A 122 5.80 -2.71 -13.00
CA VAL A 122 4.98 -3.07 -11.83
C VAL A 122 3.69 -2.25 -11.82
N SER A 123 3.75 -0.95 -12.06
CA SER A 123 2.55 -0.09 -12.09
C SER A 123 1.60 -0.48 -13.22
N ALA A 124 2.10 -0.80 -14.41
CA ALA A 124 1.29 -1.31 -15.52
C ALA A 124 0.61 -2.64 -15.15
N GLY A 125 1.34 -3.57 -14.52
CA GLY A 125 0.81 -4.85 -14.05
C GLY A 125 -0.29 -4.66 -13.01
N VAL A 126 -0.03 -3.87 -11.95
CA VAL A 126 -1.00 -3.58 -10.88
C VAL A 126 -2.24 -2.90 -11.44
N GLY A 127 -2.08 -1.90 -12.32
CA GLY A 127 -3.18 -1.23 -12.99
C GLY A 127 -4.05 -2.19 -13.80
N LEU A 128 -3.43 -3.07 -14.58
CA LEU A 128 -4.15 -4.07 -15.38
C LEU A 128 -4.90 -5.06 -14.49
N PHE A 129 -4.28 -5.56 -13.43
CA PHE A 129 -4.95 -6.45 -12.47
C PHE A 129 -6.11 -5.77 -11.75
N LEU A 130 -6.00 -4.47 -11.44
CA LEU A 130 -7.08 -3.71 -10.84
C LEU A 130 -8.26 -3.59 -11.79
N VAL A 131 -8.03 -3.31 -13.07
CA VAL A 131 -9.08 -3.29 -14.11
C VAL A 131 -9.75 -4.65 -14.24
N LEU A 132 -8.98 -5.74 -14.27
CA LEU A 132 -9.52 -7.10 -14.30
C LEU A 132 -10.39 -7.39 -13.06
N GLY A 133 -9.96 -6.95 -11.87
CA GLY A 133 -10.72 -7.05 -10.63
C GLY A 133 -12.03 -6.26 -10.66
N LEU A 134 -12.00 -5.03 -11.20
CA LEU A 134 -13.18 -4.20 -11.39
C LEU A 134 -14.16 -4.82 -12.40
N ALA A 135 -13.67 -5.25 -13.55
CA ALA A 135 -14.46 -5.92 -14.57
C ALA A 135 -15.14 -7.16 -13.99
N ARG A 136 -14.38 -8.02 -13.28
CA ARG A 136 -14.92 -9.19 -12.58
C ARG A 136 -16.04 -8.83 -11.60
N THR A 137 -15.86 -7.79 -10.80
CA THR A 137 -16.85 -7.35 -9.81
C THR A 137 -18.14 -6.87 -10.48
N VAL A 138 -18.02 -6.18 -11.61
CA VAL A 138 -19.19 -5.71 -12.38
C VAL A 138 -19.92 -6.86 -13.07
N PHE A 139 -19.19 -7.81 -13.67
CA PHE A 139 -19.77 -8.98 -14.32
C PHE A 139 -20.21 -10.09 -13.34
N GLN A 140 -20.03 -9.91 -12.03
CA GLN A 140 -20.40 -10.86 -10.98
C GLN A 140 -19.84 -12.27 -11.24
N ILE A 141 -18.63 -12.37 -11.80
CA ILE A 141 -18.02 -13.67 -12.13
C ILE A 141 -17.67 -14.38 -10.80
N PRO A 142 -18.22 -15.58 -10.55
CA PRO A 142 -18.00 -16.28 -9.30
C PRO A 142 -16.53 -16.71 -9.20
N PHE A 143 -15.93 -16.49 -8.02
CA PHE A 143 -14.51 -16.80 -7.77
C PHE A 143 -14.18 -18.27 -8.03
N ARG A 144 -15.17 -19.15 -7.85
CA ARG A 144 -15.06 -20.59 -8.07
C ARG A 144 -14.66 -20.95 -9.51
N LEU A 145 -15.14 -20.21 -10.52
CA LEU A 145 -14.78 -20.47 -11.91
C LEU A 145 -13.31 -20.14 -12.20
N ILE A 146 -12.76 -19.12 -11.52
CA ILE A 146 -11.37 -18.70 -11.72
C ILE A 146 -10.40 -19.71 -11.07
N ILE A 147 -10.74 -20.23 -9.89
CA ILE A 147 -9.91 -21.23 -9.20
C ILE A 147 -9.90 -22.58 -9.93
N ILE A 148 -10.98 -22.94 -10.64
CA ILE A 148 -11.04 -24.19 -11.41
C ILE A 148 -10.30 -24.06 -12.75
N ALA A 149 -10.23 -22.85 -13.31
CA ALA A 149 -9.60 -22.59 -14.60
C ALA A 149 -8.08 -22.32 -14.53
N GLY A 150 -7.59 -21.90 -13.36
CA GLY A 150 -6.15 -21.74 -13.08
C GLY A 150 -5.57 -22.96 -12.40
#